data_AF-A9Y8T7-F1
#
_entry.id   AF-A9Y8T7-F1
#
_cell.length_a   1.000
_cell.length_b   1.000
_cell.length_c   1.000
_cell.angle_alpha   90.00
_cell.angle_beta   90.00
_cell.angle_gamma   90.00
#
_symmetry.space_group_name_H-M   'P 1'
#
loop_
_entity.id
_entity.type
_entity.pdbx_description
1 polymer ?
#
loop_
_entity_poly.entity_id
_entity_poly.type
_entity_poly.pdbx_seq_one_letter_code
_entity_poly.pdbx_strand_id
1 'polypeptide(L)'
;MVRSNLSVADRCGTSAVNGRVKTGEDGVLVTRVGLRIPAVLNFDTWERAGRHIARVADSSAWCLGDWIIYGQTRYSDRYRRAVEAAGLDYQTIRNYAWVARRFDLSRRREALSFQHHAEVAALPEEQQDHWLEQAERHEWSRNELRRNVRGARGQKKSDTRRDADVLSRITPEAERVERWRTAAERSGASLEEWICARLDFAASLVLQTQAEDARREAGEAVGGA
;
A
#
# COMPACT_ATOMS: atom_id res chain seq x y z
N MET A 1 -71.74 6.46 -18.47
CA MET A 1 -72.41 5.61 -17.48
C MET A 1 -71.32 4.98 -16.60
N VAL A 2 -71.15 5.57 -15.41
CA VAL A 2 -70.56 5.08 -14.14
C VAL A 2 -69.38 4.09 -14.13
N ARG A 3 -68.26 4.52 -13.52
CA ARG A 3 -67.53 3.93 -12.37
C ARG A 3 -66.27 4.80 -12.11
N SER A 4 -66.30 5.79 -11.23
CA SER A 4 -66.25 5.78 -9.74
C SER A 4 -64.92 5.31 -9.14
N ASN A 5 -64.15 6.32 -8.69
CA ASN A 5 -63.11 6.45 -7.66
C ASN A 5 -62.68 5.24 -6.80
N LEU A 6 -61.37 5.17 -6.52
CA LEU A 6 -60.68 4.88 -5.24
C LEU A 6 -59.17 4.81 -5.55
N SER A 7 -58.18 5.21 -4.76
CA SER A 7 -58.01 6.06 -3.57
C SER A 7 -56.49 6.15 -3.38
N VAL A 8 -55.97 7.35 -3.21
CA VAL A 8 -54.59 7.62 -2.76
C VAL A 8 -54.43 7.14 -1.32
N ALA A 9 -53.38 6.38 -1.01
CA ALA A 9 -52.84 6.24 0.33
C ALA A 9 -51.40 5.73 0.28
N ASP A 10 -50.48 6.69 0.21
CA ASP A 10 -49.05 6.54 0.44
C ASP A 10 -48.80 6.69 1.95
N ARG A 11 -48.54 5.58 2.66
CA ARG A 11 -48.09 5.55 4.07
C ARG A 11 -47.40 4.22 4.37
N CYS A 12 -46.08 4.17 4.25
CA CYS A 12 -45.26 3.13 4.90
C CYS A 12 -44.36 3.81 5.94
N GLY A 13 -44.56 3.41 7.20
CA GLY A 13 -44.10 4.11 8.39
C GLY A 13 -42.58 4.09 8.58
N THR A 14 -42.04 5.28 8.79
CA THR A 14 -40.71 5.50 9.37
C THR A 14 -40.74 5.09 10.83
N SER A 15 -40.33 3.85 11.14
CA SER A 15 -40.10 3.41 12.52
C SER A 15 -38.77 3.95 13.00
N ALA A 16 -38.80 5.10 13.68
CA ALA A 16 -37.66 5.64 14.42
C ALA A 16 -37.35 4.68 15.59
N VAL A 17 -36.22 3.97 15.48
CA VAL A 17 -35.68 3.18 16.59
C VAL A 17 -35.18 4.16 17.64
N ASN A 18 -35.93 4.26 18.73
CA ASN A 18 -35.66 5.13 19.87
C ASN A 18 -34.54 4.52 20.72
N GLY A 19 -33.29 4.68 20.28
CA GLY A 19 -32.10 4.41 21.06
C GLY A 19 -31.90 5.53 22.08
N ARG A 20 -32.17 5.24 23.34
CA ARG A 20 -32.03 6.17 24.48
C ARG A 20 -30.56 6.55 24.67
N VAL A 21 -30.11 7.58 23.96
CA VAL A 21 -28.79 8.21 24.18
C VAL A 21 -28.87 8.97 25.49
N LYS A 22 -28.07 8.57 26.48
CA LYS A 22 -27.83 9.38 27.67
C LYS A 22 -27.14 10.68 27.22
N THR A 23 -27.88 11.77 27.16
CA THR A 23 -27.36 13.12 26.96
C THR A 23 -26.55 13.52 28.18
N GLY A 24 -25.23 13.52 28.05
CA GLY A 24 -24.41 14.45 28.82
C GLY A 24 -24.57 15.82 28.16
N GLU A 25 -25.12 16.78 28.89
CA GLU A 25 -25.47 18.12 28.37
C GLU A 25 -24.25 19.02 28.06
N ASP A 26 -23.01 18.52 28.20
CA ASP A 26 -21.76 19.29 28.01
C ASP A 26 -20.85 18.76 26.87
N GLY A 27 -21.43 18.08 25.88
CA GLY A 27 -20.68 17.45 24.78
C GLY A 27 -20.77 18.17 23.43
N VAL A 28 -19.71 18.10 22.62
CA VAL A 28 -19.76 18.47 21.20
C VAL A 28 -20.64 17.46 20.46
N LEU A 29 -21.70 17.94 19.79
CA LEU A 29 -22.60 17.10 19.00
C LEU A 29 -22.21 17.13 17.52
N VAL A 30 -21.93 15.95 16.94
CA VAL A 30 -21.67 15.78 15.51
C VAL A 30 -22.99 15.59 14.78
N THR A 31 -23.25 16.42 13.77
CA THR A 31 -24.41 16.31 12.87
C THR A 31 -23.96 16.05 11.44
N ARG A 32 -24.91 15.76 10.53
CA ARG A 32 -24.60 15.57 9.10
C ARG A 32 -23.90 16.78 8.46
N VAL A 33 -24.19 17.99 8.93
CA VAL A 33 -23.74 19.25 8.28
C VAL A 33 -22.74 20.06 9.12
N GLY A 34 -22.30 19.54 10.26
CA GLY A 34 -21.34 20.25 11.11
C GLY A 34 -21.41 19.85 12.58
N LEU A 35 -20.71 20.62 13.41
CA LEU A 35 -20.65 20.44 14.86
C LEU A 35 -21.53 21.47 15.56
N ARG A 36 -22.29 21.03 16.56
CA ARG A 36 -22.89 21.93 17.55
C ARG A 36 -22.00 21.90 18.79
N ILE A 37 -21.34 23.03 19.03
CA ILE A 37 -20.42 23.23 20.14
C ILE A 37 -21.16 24.07 21.20
N PRO A 38 -21.20 23.64 22.47
CA PRO A 38 -21.74 24.45 23.56
C PRO A 38 -21.04 25.81 23.68
N ALA A 39 -21.74 26.83 24.20
CA ALA A 39 -21.20 28.19 24.31
C ALA A 39 -19.91 28.27 25.17
N VAL A 40 -19.76 27.36 26.13
CA VAL A 40 -18.56 27.22 26.95
C VAL A 40 -18.08 25.79 26.82
N LEU A 41 -16.87 25.61 26.28
CA LEU A 41 -16.21 24.32 26.14
C LEU A 41 -14.76 24.47 26.56
N ASN A 42 -14.27 23.59 27.43
CA ASN A 42 -12.85 23.59 27.78
C ASN A 42 -12.00 23.07 26.62
N PHE A 43 -10.73 23.50 26.61
CA PHE A 43 -9.77 23.17 25.55
C PHE A 43 -9.64 21.66 25.34
N ASP A 44 -9.51 20.87 26.41
CA ASP A 44 -9.31 19.42 26.30
C ASP A 44 -10.50 18.71 25.61
N THR A 45 -11.73 19.16 25.88
CA THR A 45 -12.93 18.58 25.28
C THR A 45 -13.06 19.00 23.82
N TRP A 46 -12.73 20.25 23.51
CA TRP A 46 -12.65 20.75 22.13
C TRP A 46 -11.60 19.96 21.32
N GLU A 47 -10.42 19.76 21.89
CA GLU A 47 -9.31 19.06 21.26
C GLU A 47 -9.61 17.57 21.05
N ARG A 48 -10.20 16.90 22.07
CA ARG A 48 -10.68 15.51 21.94
C ARG A 48 -11.74 15.37 20.84
N ALA A 49 -12.69 16.30 20.74
CA ALA A 49 -13.69 16.28 19.68
C ALA A 49 -13.05 16.39 18.29
N GLY A 50 -12.11 17.33 18.12
CA GLY A 50 -11.32 17.48 16.89
C GLY A 50 -10.59 16.20 16.50
N ARG A 51 -9.86 15.58 17.45
CA ARG A 51 -9.19 14.29 17.24
C ARG A 51 -10.14 13.17 16.85
N HIS A 52 -11.31 13.10 17.49
CA HIS A 52 -12.31 12.07 17.18
C HIS A 52 -12.84 12.21 15.75
N ILE A 53 -13.18 13.43 15.33
CA ILE A 53 -13.65 13.71 13.97
C ILE A 53 -12.58 13.36 12.95
N ALA A 54 -11.33 13.74 13.20
CA ALA A 54 -10.21 13.41 12.32
C ALA A 54 -10.04 11.88 12.17
N ARG A 55 -10.15 11.12 13.26
CA ARG A 55 -10.10 9.64 13.23
C ARG A 55 -11.26 9.02 12.45
N VAL A 56 -12.48 9.53 12.62
CA VAL A 56 -13.65 9.07 11.86
C VAL A 56 -13.47 9.35 10.37
N ALA A 57 -13.02 10.56 10.02
CA ALA A 57 -12.73 10.94 8.65
C ALA A 57 -11.66 10.04 8.02
N ASP A 58 -10.55 9.78 8.72
CA ASP A 58 -9.50 8.89 8.24
C ASP A 58 -9.98 7.44 8.09
N SER A 59 -10.73 6.93 9.08
CA SER A 59 -11.30 5.57 9.07
C SER A 59 -12.29 5.37 7.93
N SER A 60 -12.98 6.42 7.47
CA SER A 60 -13.93 6.33 6.37
C SER A 60 -13.30 5.82 5.08
N ALA A 61 -12.02 6.15 4.81
CA ALA A 61 -11.30 5.68 3.64
C ALA A 61 -11.08 4.16 3.69
N TRP A 62 -10.76 3.61 4.86
CA TRP A 62 -10.67 2.16 5.06
C TRP A 62 -12.02 1.47 4.84
N CYS A 63 -13.08 1.97 5.48
CA CYS A 63 -14.41 1.40 5.36
C CYS A 63 -14.92 1.39 3.91
N LEU A 64 -14.72 2.48 3.17
CA LEU A 64 -15.08 2.57 1.76
C LEU A 64 -14.24 1.62 0.90
N GLY A 65 -12.95 1.48 1.17
CA GLY A 65 -12.08 0.52 0.51
C GLY A 65 -12.55 -0.92 0.71
N ASP A 66 -12.83 -1.31 1.95
CA ASP A 66 -13.31 -2.65 2.31
C ASP A 66 -14.66 -2.97 1.68
N TRP A 67 -15.58 -1.99 1.67
CA TRP A 67 -16.87 -2.11 1.02
C TRP A 67 -16.76 -2.43 -0.47
N ILE A 68 -15.83 -1.75 -1.18
CA ILE A 68 -15.55 -2.04 -2.59
C ILE A 68 -14.92 -3.41 -2.79
N ILE A 69 -13.98 -3.80 -1.94
CA ILE A 69 -13.29 -5.11 -2.02
C ILE A 69 -14.30 -6.23 -1.84
N TYR A 70 -15.18 -6.14 -0.84
CA TYR A 70 -16.24 -7.11 -0.60
C TYR A 70 -17.14 -7.32 -1.83
N GLY A 71 -17.46 -6.23 -2.54
CA GLY A 71 -18.30 -6.26 -3.73
C GLY A 71 -17.63 -6.85 -4.97
N GLN A 72 -16.30 -7.07 -4.97
CA GLN A 72 -15.53 -7.45 -6.16
C GLN A 72 -16.01 -8.74 -6.83
N THR A 73 -16.41 -9.74 -6.06
CA THR A 73 -16.86 -11.05 -6.57
C THR A 73 -18.37 -11.14 -6.78
N ARG A 74 -19.15 -10.17 -6.27
CA ARG A 74 -20.61 -10.23 -6.20
C ARG A 74 -21.33 -9.22 -7.10
N TYR A 75 -20.67 -8.09 -7.37
CA TYR A 75 -21.30 -6.96 -8.06
C TYR A 75 -20.37 -6.39 -9.13
N SER A 76 -20.72 -6.60 -10.40
CA SER A 76 -19.99 -6.08 -11.56
C SER A 76 -20.06 -4.56 -11.67
N ASP A 77 -21.16 -3.94 -11.24
CA ASP A 77 -21.41 -2.49 -11.28
C ASP A 77 -21.03 -1.75 -9.98
N ARG A 78 -20.29 -2.40 -9.07
CA ARG A 78 -19.98 -1.88 -7.72
C ARG A 78 -19.40 -0.47 -7.70
N TYR A 79 -18.50 -0.13 -8.64
CA TYR A 79 -17.86 1.18 -8.65
C TYR A 79 -18.85 2.29 -9.03
N ARG A 80 -19.75 2.03 -9.98
CA ARG A 80 -20.81 2.98 -10.35
C ARG A 80 -21.72 3.24 -9.14
N ARG A 81 -22.19 2.17 -8.49
CA ARG A 81 -23.02 2.27 -7.27
C ARG A 81 -22.30 2.97 -6.12
N ALA A 82 -21.00 2.73 -5.97
CA ALA A 82 -20.22 3.35 -4.91
C ALA A 82 -20.01 4.84 -5.14
N VAL A 83 -19.74 5.26 -6.38
CA VAL A 83 -19.69 6.69 -6.76
C VAL A 83 -21.03 7.36 -6.47
N GLU A 84 -22.14 6.74 -6.89
CA GLU A 84 -23.50 7.26 -6.65
C GLU A 84 -23.83 7.36 -5.15
N ALA A 85 -23.47 6.35 -4.34
CA ALA A 85 -23.82 6.28 -2.93
C ALA A 85 -22.89 7.13 -2.04
N ALA A 86 -21.59 7.14 -2.31
CA ALA A 86 -20.61 7.88 -1.50
C ALA A 86 -20.46 9.34 -1.93
N GLY A 87 -20.89 9.69 -3.14
CA GLY A 87 -20.71 11.03 -3.70
C GLY A 87 -19.25 11.42 -3.93
N LEU A 88 -18.34 10.43 -3.99
CA LEU A 88 -16.93 10.61 -4.27
C LEU A 88 -16.62 10.24 -5.72
N ASP A 89 -15.58 10.84 -6.28
CA ASP A 89 -15.15 10.51 -7.62
C ASP A 89 -14.61 9.07 -7.71
N TYR A 90 -14.68 8.50 -8.91
CA TYR A 90 -14.25 7.13 -9.17
C TYR A 90 -12.78 6.87 -8.79
N GLN A 91 -11.88 7.84 -9.03
CA GLN A 91 -10.45 7.67 -8.78
C GLN A 91 -10.16 7.60 -7.28
N THR A 92 -10.84 8.41 -6.47
CA THR A 92 -10.75 8.35 -5.00
C THR A 92 -11.20 7.00 -4.46
N ILE A 93 -12.37 6.52 -4.89
CA ILE A 93 -12.90 5.20 -4.46
C ILE A 93 -11.96 4.06 -4.90
N ARG A 94 -11.43 4.13 -6.13
CA ARG A 94 -10.44 3.17 -6.63
C ARG A 94 -9.16 3.19 -5.82
N ASN A 95 -8.66 4.36 -5.44
CA ASN A 95 -7.47 4.49 -4.60
C ASN A 95 -7.71 3.87 -3.22
N TYR A 96 -8.86 4.14 -2.59
CA TYR A 96 -9.22 3.54 -1.30
C TYR A 96 -9.25 2.02 -1.37
N ALA A 97 -9.91 1.45 -2.38
CA ALA A 97 -9.94 0.00 -2.58
C ALA A 97 -8.55 -0.59 -2.87
N TRP A 98 -7.68 0.15 -3.57
CA TRP A 98 -6.33 -0.31 -3.85
C TRP A 98 -5.48 -0.37 -2.58
N VAL A 99 -5.47 0.68 -1.74
CA VAL A 99 -4.74 0.67 -0.46
C VAL A 99 -5.32 -0.39 0.48
N ALA A 100 -6.64 -0.44 0.64
CA ALA A 100 -7.30 -1.42 1.50
C ALA A 100 -6.96 -2.89 1.13
N ARG A 101 -6.75 -3.17 -0.16
CA ARG A 101 -6.32 -4.50 -0.63
C ARG A 101 -4.85 -4.81 -0.30
N ARG A 102 -4.01 -3.78 -0.13
CA ARG A 102 -2.59 -3.95 0.20
C ARG A 102 -2.36 -4.23 1.68
N PHE A 103 -3.32 -3.89 2.54
CA PHE A 103 -3.22 -4.02 4.00
C PHE A 103 -4.44 -4.75 4.54
N ASP A 104 -4.25 -6.03 4.83
CA ASP A 104 -5.19 -6.80 5.64
C ASP A 104 -5.43 -6.12 7.00
N LEU A 105 -6.59 -6.36 7.61
CA LEU A 105 -6.98 -5.72 8.87
C LEU A 105 -5.91 -5.82 9.97
N SER A 106 -5.19 -6.94 10.05
CA SER A 106 -4.11 -7.16 11.02
C SER A 106 -2.84 -6.33 10.77
N ARG A 107 -2.62 -5.86 9.53
CA ARG A 107 -1.46 -5.05 9.14
C ARG A 107 -1.73 -3.55 9.19
N ARG A 108 -2.96 -3.14 9.48
CA ARG A 108 -3.34 -1.72 9.62
C ARG A 108 -2.96 -1.22 11.02
N ARG A 109 -2.11 -0.20 11.08
CA ARG A 109 -1.63 0.35 12.35
C ARG A 109 -2.51 1.51 12.80
N GLU A 110 -3.18 1.36 13.94
CA GLU A 110 -4.12 2.37 14.46
C GLU A 110 -3.46 3.72 14.76
N ALA A 111 -2.16 3.72 15.08
CA ALA A 111 -1.38 4.94 15.30
C ALA A 111 -1.11 5.73 14.00
N LEU A 112 -1.28 5.11 12.84
CA LEU A 112 -0.96 5.70 11.54
C LEU A 112 -2.21 5.91 10.69
N SER A 113 -2.29 7.08 10.07
CA SER A 113 -3.41 7.40 9.19
C SER A 113 -3.44 6.55 7.91
N PHE A 114 -4.60 6.47 7.27
CA PHE A 114 -4.77 5.85 5.94
C PHE A 114 -3.74 6.37 4.94
N GLN A 115 -3.40 7.66 5.01
CA GLN A 115 -2.44 8.25 4.08
C GLN A 115 -1.00 7.77 4.29
N HIS A 116 -0.59 7.40 5.52
CA HIS A 116 0.72 6.77 5.71
C HIS A 116 0.81 5.46 4.93
N HIS A 117 -0.23 4.64 5.05
CA HIS A 117 -0.35 3.37 4.33
C HIS A 117 -0.38 3.60 2.81
N ALA A 118 -1.07 4.64 2.34
CA ALA A 118 -1.11 4.99 0.92
C ALA A 118 0.28 5.33 0.33
N GLU A 119 1.14 6.03 1.08
CA GLU A 119 2.50 6.37 0.62
C GLU A 119 3.37 5.13 0.35
N VAL A 120 3.14 4.06 1.12
CA VAL A 120 3.94 2.83 1.03
C VAL A 120 3.23 1.70 0.27
N ALA A 121 1.93 1.81 -0.03
CA ALA A 121 1.12 0.76 -0.65
C ALA A 121 1.70 0.17 -1.96
N ALA A 122 2.51 0.93 -2.70
CA ALA A 122 3.16 0.47 -3.93
C ALA A 122 4.44 -0.35 -3.68
N LEU A 123 4.96 -0.39 -2.46
CA LEU A 123 6.15 -1.15 -2.08
C LEU A 123 5.85 -2.65 -1.92
N PRO A 124 6.88 -3.52 -1.94
CA PRO A 124 6.79 -4.88 -1.42
C PRO A 124 6.40 -4.89 0.06
N GLU A 125 5.72 -5.96 0.48
CA GLU A 125 5.15 -6.11 1.82
C GLU A 125 6.16 -5.87 2.95
N GLU A 126 7.33 -6.49 2.89
CA GLU A 126 8.40 -6.30 3.88
C GLU A 126 8.83 -4.83 4.01
N GLN A 127 8.91 -4.11 2.88
CA GLN A 127 9.26 -2.69 2.89
C GLN A 127 8.11 -1.85 3.44
N GLN A 128 6.85 -2.20 3.17
CA GLN A 128 5.71 -1.51 3.75
C GLN A 128 5.77 -1.58 5.28
N ASP A 129 5.94 -2.78 5.83
CA ASP A 129 5.95 -3.01 7.27
C ASP A 129 7.13 -2.31 7.94
N HIS A 130 8.32 -2.40 7.34
CA HIS A 130 9.50 -1.67 7.79
C HIS A 130 9.25 -0.16 7.87
N TRP A 131 8.76 0.46 6.80
CA TRP A 131 8.57 1.91 6.76
C TRP A 131 7.44 2.39 7.68
N LEU A 132 6.37 1.61 7.82
CA LEU A 132 5.29 1.92 8.77
C LEU A 132 5.77 1.78 10.22
N GLU A 133 6.59 0.78 10.53
CA GLU A 133 7.23 0.66 11.85
C GLU A 133 8.11 1.86 12.17
N GLN A 134 8.94 2.30 11.21
CA GLN A 134 9.76 3.51 11.41
C GLN A 134 8.89 4.76 11.59
N ALA A 135 7.80 4.89 10.83
CA ALA A 135 6.90 6.03 10.95
C ALA A 135 6.21 6.07 12.33
N GLU A 136 5.78 4.92 12.85
CA GLU A 136 5.20 4.82 14.18
C GLU A 136 6.23 5.10 15.28
N ARG A 137 7.41 4.47 15.19
CA ARG A 137 8.50 4.63 16.18
C ARG A 137 9.02 6.05 16.29
N HIS A 138 9.09 6.76 15.17
CA HIS A 138 9.62 8.12 15.11
C HIS A 138 8.53 9.19 15.00
N GLU A 139 7.25 8.80 15.14
CA GLU A 139 6.09 9.68 15.03
C GLU A 139 6.10 10.55 13.75
N TRP A 140 6.58 9.97 12.65
CA TRP A 140 6.70 10.70 11.40
C TRP A 140 5.33 11.08 10.87
N SER A 141 5.22 12.33 10.42
CA SER A 141 4.14 12.71 9.52
C SER A 141 4.25 11.94 8.20
N ARG A 142 3.12 11.80 7.49
CA ARG A 142 3.07 11.26 6.12
C ARG A 142 4.11 11.91 5.20
N ASN A 143 4.34 13.22 5.35
CA ASN A 143 5.33 13.93 4.54
C ASN A 143 6.76 13.48 4.85
N GLU A 144 7.09 13.23 6.12
CA GLU A 144 8.37 12.69 6.55
C GLU A 144 8.56 11.26 6.06
N LEU A 145 7.56 10.40 6.24
CA LEU A 145 7.56 9.04 5.68
C LEU A 145 7.85 9.07 4.18
N ARG A 146 7.13 9.90 3.42
CA ARG A 146 7.35 10.07 1.97
C ARG A 146 8.77 10.53 1.63
N ARG A 147 9.35 11.46 2.41
CA ARG A 147 10.74 11.91 2.21
C ARG A 147 11.73 10.78 2.44
N ASN A 148 11.58 10.04 3.54
CA ASN A 148 12.47 8.93 3.90
C ASN A 148 12.43 7.80 2.87
N VAL A 149 11.23 7.37 2.44
CA VAL A 149 11.04 6.36 1.39
C VAL A 149 11.71 6.77 0.07
N ARG A 150 11.57 8.04 -0.32
CA ARG A 150 12.21 8.58 -1.53
C ARG A 150 13.74 8.64 -1.39
N GLY A 151 14.24 9.05 -0.23
CA GLY A 151 15.67 9.10 0.08
C GLY A 151 16.33 7.73 -0.05
N ALA A 152 15.75 6.70 0.56
CA ALA A 152 16.28 5.34 0.50
C ALA A 152 16.29 4.75 -0.93
N ARG A 153 15.22 4.99 -1.71
CA ARG A 153 15.19 4.59 -3.13
C ARG A 153 16.22 5.35 -3.97
N GLY A 154 16.47 6.63 -3.67
CA GLY A 154 17.49 7.44 -4.31
C GLY A 154 18.90 6.92 -4.04
N GLN A 155 19.19 6.59 -2.77
CA GLN A 155 20.46 5.98 -2.34
C GLN A 155 20.69 4.62 -3.01
N LYS A 156 19.69 3.73 -3.01
CA LYS A 156 19.82 2.43 -3.68
C LYS A 156 20.13 2.58 -5.17
N LYS A 157 19.49 3.53 -5.86
CA LYS A 157 19.78 3.83 -7.27
C LYS A 157 21.18 4.42 -7.46
N SER A 158 21.66 5.28 -6.56
CA SER A 158 23.01 5.82 -6.65
C SER A 158 24.06 4.77 -6.38
N ASP A 159 23.84 3.85 -5.43
CA ASP A 159 24.76 2.77 -5.14
C ASP A 159 24.84 1.78 -6.29
N THR A 160 23.70 1.34 -6.86
CA THR A 160 23.70 0.51 -8.07
C THR A 160 24.40 1.19 -9.25
N ARG A 161 24.23 2.51 -9.41
CA ARG A 161 24.97 3.26 -10.45
C ARG A 161 26.46 3.34 -10.17
N ARG A 162 26.87 3.53 -8.91
CA ARG A 162 28.29 3.53 -8.52
C ARG A 162 28.92 2.16 -8.75
N ASP A 163 28.24 1.08 -8.36
CA ASP A 163 28.73 -0.28 -8.59
C ASP A 163 28.85 -0.58 -10.09
N ALA A 164 27.88 -0.15 -10.90
CA ALA A 164 27.97 -0.25 -12.36
C ALA A 164 29.09 0.62 -12.98
N ASP A 165 29.34 1.81 -12.42
CA ASP A 165 30.41 2.71 -12.87
C ASP A 165 31.81 2.13 -12.56
N VAL A 166 31.95 1.41 -11.44
CA VAL A 166 33.18 0.65 -11.11
C VAL A 166 33.43 -0.46 -12.14
N LEU A 167 32.39 -1.18 -12.58
CA LEU A 167 32.51 -2.23 -13.61
C LEU A 167 32.87 -1.68 -15.00
N SER A 168 32.50 -0.43 -15.29
CA SER A 168 32.73 0.22 -16.60
C SER A 168 34.21 0.57 -16.89
N ARG A 169 35.13 0.31 -15.95
CA ARG A 169 36.56 0.67 -16.06
C ARG A 169 37.52 -0.51 -16.22
N ILE A 170 37.01 -1.69 -16.57
CA ILE A 170 37.89 -2.81 -16.92
C ILE A 170 38.37 -2.59 -18.36
N THR A 171 39.64 -2.22 -18.53
CA THR A 171 40.30 -2.11 -19.84
C THR A 171 41.12 -3.38 -20.07
N PRO A 172 40.64 -4.37 -20.84
CA PRO A 172 41.39 -5.60 -21.09
C PRO A 172 42.56 -5.32 -22.06
N GLU A 173 43.65 -6.07 -21.92
CA GLU A 173 44.76 -6.06 -22.89
C GLU A 173 44.27 -6.46 -24.29
N ALA A 174 44.86 -5.88 -25.34
CA ALA A 174 44.45 -6.07 -26.73
C ALA A 174 44.40 -7.55 -27.15
N GLU A 175 45.35 -8.37 -26.68
CA GLU A 175 45.39 -9.80 -27.00
C GLU A 175 44.21 -10.58 -26.39
N ARG A 176 43.75 -10.19 -25.20
CA ARG A 176 42.57 -10.79 -24.56
C ARG A 176 41.29 -10.43 -25.31
N VAL A 177 41.16 -9.17 -25.73
CA VAL A 177 40.02 -8.70 -26.51
C VAL A 177 39.92 -9.46 -27.83
N GLU A 178 41.05 -9.70 -28.50
CA GLU A 178 41.06 -10.42 -29.78
C GLU A 178 40.62 -11.88 -29.63
N ARG A 179 41.10 -12.57 -28.59
CA ARG A 179 40.64 -13.93 -28.28
C ARG A 179 39.14 -13.99 -28.01
N TRP A 180 38.59 -13.01 -27.30
CA TRP A 180 37.15 -12.93 -27.03
C TRP A 180 36.34 -12.66 -28.31
N ARG A 181 36.84 -11.81 -29.21
CA ARG A 181 36.20 -11.57 -30.51
C ARG A 181 36.15 -12.84 -31.35
N THR A 182 37.27 -13.55 -31.47
CA THR A 182 37.31 -14.83 -32.19
C THR A 182 36.33 -15.85 -31.60
N ALA A 183 36.21 -15.91 -30.27
CA ALA A 183 35.26 -16.80 -29.62
C ALA A 183 33.79 -16.39 -29.87
N ALA A 184 33.49 -15.09 -29.82
CA ALA A 184 32.16 -14.54 -30.10
C ALA A 184 31.71 -14.83 -31.54
N GLU A 185 32.58 -14.58 -32.52
CA GLU A 185 32.34 -14.88 -33.94
C GLU A 185 32.04 -16.37 -34.17
N ARG A 186 32.81 -17.27 -33.54
CA ARG A 186 32.58 -18.71 -33.64
C ARG A 186 31.25 -19.17 -33.04
N SER A 187 30.74 -18.44 -32.05
CA SER A 187 29.41 -18.66 -31.48
C SER A 187 28.28 -17.92 -32.21
N GLY A 188 28.59 -17.14 -33.25
CA GLY A 188 27.60 -16.36 -33.99
C GLY A 188 27.01 -15.18 -33.20
N ALA A 189 27.71 -14.68 -32.19
CA ALA A 189 27.27 -13.59 -31.32
C ALA A 189 28.20 -12.37 -31.45
N SER A 190 27.70 -11.19 -31.10
CA SER A 190 28.56 -10.02 -30.95
C SER A 190 29.50 -10.19 -29.74
N LEU A 191 30.64 -9.48 -29.71
CA LEU A 191 31.57 -9.52 -28.58
C LEU A 191 30.89 -9.19 -27.25
N GLU A 192 30.02 -8.19 -27.23
CA GLU A 192 29.29 -7.75 -26.04
C GLU A 192 28.33 -8.82 -25.55
N GLU A 193 27.50 -9.35 -26.44
CA GLU A 193 26.53 -10.40 -26.15
C GLU A 193 27.21 -11.68 -25.65
N TRP A 194 28.34 -12.04 -26.27
CA TRP A 194 29.14 -13.18 -25.85
C TRP A 194 29.73 -12.99 -24.44
N ILE A 195 30.30 -11.82 -24.14
CA ILE A 195 30.87 -11.54 -22.82
C ILE A 195 29.78 -11.64 -21.75
N CYS A 196 28.63 -10.98 -21.95
CA CYS A 196 27.52 -11.03 -21.01
C CYS A 196 27.04 -12.46 -20.78
N ALA A 197 26.78 -13.21 -21.87
CA ALA A 197 26.31 -14.60 -21.75
C ALA A 197 27.31 -15.50 -21.02
N ARG A 198 28.63 -15.30 -21.22
CA ARG A 198 29.66 -16.09 -20.54
C ARG A 198 29.81 -15.71 -19.07
N LEU A 199 29.68 -14.43 -18.73
CA LEU A 199 29.69 -13.98 -17.33
C LEU A 199 28.45 -14.48 -16.59
N ASP A 200 27.27 -14.39 -17.20
CA ASP A 200 26.01 -14.87 -16.64
C ASP A 200 26.03 -16.39 -16.43
N PHE A 201 26.59 -17.14 -17.39
CA PHE A 201 26.75 -18.59 -17.27
C PHE A 201 27.69 -18.96 -16.11
N ALA A 202 28.85 -18.28 -16.01
CA ALA A 202 29.79 -18.52 -14.93
C ALA A 202 29.19 -18.16 -13.55
N ALA A 203 28.47 -17.05 -13.46
CA ALA A 203 27.77 -16.65 -12.23
C ALA A 203 26.70 -17.68 -11.83
N SER A 204 25.90 -18.15 -12.78
CA SER A 204 24.87 -19.16 -12.55
C SER A 204 25.44 -20.46 -12.01
N LEU A 205 26.59 -20.90 -12.55
CA LEU A 205 27.26 -22.12 -12.10
C LEU A 205 27.71 -21.99 -10.63
N VAL A 206 28.34 -20.87 -10.27
CA VAL A 206 28.80 -20.62 -8.89
C VAL A 206 27.63 -20.58 -7.90
N LEU A 207 26.55 -19.90 -8.26
CA LEU A 207 25.36 -19.79 -7.40
C LEU A 207 24.65 -21.15 -7.22
N GLN A 208 24.65 -22.00 -8.25
CA GLN A 208 24.12 -23.37 -8.14
C GLN A 208 24.97 -24.23 -7.21
N THR A 209 26.30 -24.22 -7.36
CA THR A 209 27.20 -24.98 -6.49
C THR A 209 27.06 -24.56 -5.02
N GLN A 210 27.01 -23.25 -4.74
CA GLN A 210 26.81 -22.75 -3.38
C GLN A 210 25.47 -23.17 -2.76
N ALA A 211 24.40 -23.22 -3.56
CA ALA A 211 23.09 -23.68 -3.11
C ALA A 211 23.07 -25.20 -2.85
N GLU A 212 23.85 -25.98 -3.58
CA GLU A 212 23.98 -27.42 -3.36
C GLU A 212 24.82 -27.75 -2.12
N ASP A 213 25.92 -27.05 -1.92
CA ASP A 213 26.79 -27.23 -0.74
C ASP A 213 26.06 -26.83 0.56
N ALA A 214 25.34 -25.70 0.56
CA ALA A 214 24.51 -25.30 1.70
C ALA A 214 23.40 -26.32 2.03
N ARG A 215 22.86 -27.02 1.03
CA ARG A 215 21.87 -28.10 1.24
C ARG A 215 22.49 -29.37 1.80
N ARG A 216 23.73 -29.70 1.42
CA ARG A 216 24.47 -30.84 1.97
C ARG A 216 24.83 -30.63 3.44
N GLU A 217 25.35 -29.45 3.78
CA GLU A 217 25.66 -29.08 5.16
C GLU A 217 24.41 -29.11 6.07
N ALA A 218 23.28 -28.62 5.57
CA ALA A 218 22.00 -28.69 6.29
C ALA A 218 21.45 -30.13 6.43
N GLY A 219 21.75 -31.02 5.48
CA GLY A 219 21.35 -32.43 5.52
C GLY A 219 22.20 -33.28 6.46
N GLU A 220 23.50 -33.02 6.54
CA GLU A 220 24.43 -33.72 7.45
C GLU A 220 24.16 -33.37 8.93
N ALA A 221 23.72 -32.13 9.21
CA ALA A 221 23.35 -31.71 10.56
C ALA A 221 22.09 -32.41 11.12
N VAL A 222 21.23 -32.99 10.27
CA VAL A 222 19.98 -33.67 10.69
C VAL A 222 20.17 -35.19 10.80
N GLY A 223 21.19 -35.76 10.17
CA GLY A 223 21.47 -37.21 10.19
C GLY A 223 22.39 -37.69 11.33
N GLY A 224 22.91 -36.77 12.16
CA GLY A 224 23.89 -37.06 13.21
C GLY A 224 23.38 -37.02 14.66
N ALA A 225 22.05 -37.01 14.88
CA ALA A 225 21.42 -37.01 16.20
C ALA A 225 20.85 -38.39 16.57
#